data_AF-C1AAB5-F1
#
_entry.id   AF-C1AAB5-F1
#
_cell.length_a   1.000
_cell.length_b   1.000
_cell.length_c   1.000
_cell.angle_alpha   90.00
_cell.angle_beta   90.00
_cell.angle_gamma   90.00
#
_symmetry.space_group_name_H-M   'P 1'
#
loop_
_entity.id
_entity.type
_entity.pdbx_description
1 polymer ?
#
loop_
_entity_poly.entity_id
_entity_poly.type
_entity_poly.pdbx_seq_one_letter_code
_entity_poly.pdbx_strand_id
1 'polypeptide(L)'
;MSRAFVNEDAGPPEQRPDYDLPPRDAVEFPAAAAKALLNGARAGDTVGAEDATGLPWGTPELVPQVRAILAQARVDGDDRLEQLAERYLRAAGTEE
;
A
#
# COMPACT_ATOMS: atom_id res chain seq x y z
N MET A 1 46.29 -7.62 -20.97
CA MET A 1 45.15 -8.03 -20.12
C MET A 1 44.60 -6.79 -19.44
N SER A 2 43.59 -6.16 -20.03
CA SER A 2 42.92 -4.98 -19.45
C SER A 2 41.58 -5.44 -18.91
N ARG A 3 41.44 -5.42 -17.58
CA ARG A 3 40.20 -5.77 -16.86
C ARG A 3 39.42 -4.49 -16.57
N ALA A 4 38.11 -4.69 -16.53
CA ALA A 4 37.05 -3.80 -16.04
C ALA A 4 36.47 -2.81 -17.07
N PHE A 5 35.58 -3.33 -17.92
CA PHE A 5 34.35 -2.61 -18.26
C PHE A 5 33.48 -2.64 -16.99
N VAL A 6 33.38 -1.52 -16.28
CA VAL A 6 32.28 -1.30 -15.33
C VAL A 6 31.07 -0.91 -16.17
N ASN A 7 30.05 -1.76 -16.15
CA ASN A 7 28.78 -1.49 -16.81
C ASN A 7 28.05 -0.43 -15.97
N GLU A 8 27.90 0.72 -16.60
CA GLU A 8 27.02 1.81 -16.25
C GLU A 8 25.58 1.37 -16.48
N ASP A 9 24.93 0.73 -15.50
CA ASP A 9 23.48 0.56 -15.51
C ASP A 9 22.94 0.26 -14.11
N ALA A 10 22.54 1.34 -13.44
CA ALA A 10 21.44 1.32 -12.48
C ALA A 10 20.97 2.76 -12.40
N GLY A 11 19.91 3.09 -13.15
CA GLY A 11 19.18 4.34 -12.93
C GLY A 11 18.87 4.50 -11.44
N PRO A 12 18.73 5.74 -10.94
CA PRO A 12 18.44 5.98 -9.52
C PRO A 12 17.27 5.07 -9.11
N PRO A 13 17.33 4.40 -7.94
CA PRO A 13 16.21 3.59 -7.50
C PRO A 13 14.97 4.47 -7.60
N GLU A 14 13.97 4.05 -8.38
CA GLU A 14 12.68 4.70 -8.42
C GLU A 14 12.32 4.97 -6.96
N GLN A 15 12.16 6.25 -6.60
CA GLN A 15 11.86 6.65 -5.23
C GLN A 15 10.56 5.95 -4.88
N ARG A 16 10.69 4.79 -4.22
CA ARG A 16 9.56 4.05 -3.69
C ARG A 16 8.82 5.04 -2.80
N PRO A 17 7.48 5.07 -2.84
CA PRO A 17 6.76 5.95 -1.95
C PRO A 17 7.23 5.66 -0.52
N ASP A 18 7.84 6.64 0.15
CA ASP A 18 8.04 6.56 1.58
C ASP A 18 6.63 6.56 2.18
N TYR A 19 6.15 5.38 2.57
CA TYR A 19 4.81 5.18 3.10
C TYR A 19 4.61 5.82 4.50
N ASP A 20 5.63 6.54 5.00
CA ASP A 20 5.72 7.24 6.30
C ASP A 20 4.99 6.48 7.41
N LEU A 21 5.42 5.23 7.62
CA LEU A 21 4.76 4.33 8.55
C LEU A 21 5.23 4.64 9.97
N PRO A 22 4.30 4.79 10.92
CA PRO A 22 4.64 4.87 12.34
C PRO A 22 5.23 3.52 12.81
N PRO A 23 5.78 3.47 14.04
CA PRO A 23 6.19 2.20 14.65
C PRO A 23 5.07 1.16 14.62
N ARG A 24 5.42 -0.12 14.45
CA ARG A 24 4.43 -1.21 14.27
C ARG A 24 3.51 -1.41 15.49
N ASP A 25 3.98 -1.05 16.67
CA ASP A 25 3.28 -1.11 17.95
C ASP A 25 2.44 0.16 18.24
N ALA A 26 2.51 1.17 17.37
CA ALA A 26 1.75 2.40 17.53
C ALA A 26 0.25 2.17 17.25
N VAL A 27 -0.61 2.88 17.97
CA VAL A 27 -2.07 2.76 17.84
C VAL A 27 -2.55 3.24 16.47
N GLU A 28 -1.84 4.19 15.86
CA GLU A 28 -2.08 4.72 14.53
C GLU A 28 -1.61 3.80 13.39
N PHE A 29 -0.79 2.77 13.68
CA PHE A 29 -0.19 1.91 12.66
C PHE A 29 -1.22 1.25 11.74
N PRO A 30 -2.34 0.67 12.21
CA PRO A 30 -3.32 0.06 11.33
C PRO A 30 -3.92 1.05 10.33
N ALA A 31 -4.15 2.29 10.74
CA ALA A 31 -4.70 3.32 9.86
C ALA A 31 -3.67 3.74 8.79
N ALA A 32 -2.41 3.89 9.17
CA ALA A 32 -1.32 4.21 8.25
C ALA A 32 -1.07 3.06 7.26
N ALA A 33 -1.02 1.82 7.74
CA ALA A 33 -0.81 0.63 6.92
C ALA A 33 -1.94 0.42 5.90
N ALA A 34 -3.21 0.63 6.30
CA ALA A 34 -4.33 0.55 5.37
C ALA A 34 -4.21 1.58 4.23
N LYS A 35 -3.83 2.82 4.55
CA LYS A 35 -3.58 3.86 3.53
C LYS A 35 -2.41 3.50 2.63
N ALA A 36 -1.31 2.99 3.21
CA ALA A 36 -0.12 2.59 2.46
C ALA A 36 -0.44 1.50 1.43
N LEU A 37 -1.16 0.44 1.83
CA LEU A 37 -1.57 -0.63 0.93
C LEU A 37 -2.45 -0.11 -0.22
N LEU A 38 -3.45 0.71 0.09
CA LEU A 38 -4.34 1.29 -0.94
C LEU A 38 -3.57 2.22 -1.89
N ASN A 39 -2.65 3.04 -1.38
CA ASN A 39 -1.82 3.93 -2.19
C ASN A 39 -0.82 3.15 -3.05
N GLY A 40 -0.20 2.10 -2.52
CA GLY A 40 0.65 1.19 -3.29
C GLY A 40 -0.12 0.54 -4.43
N ALA A 41 -1.32 0.04 -4.16
CA ALA A 41 -2.20 -0.49 -5.22
C ALA A 41 -2.65 0.57 -6.23
N ARG A 42 -2.83 1.83 -5.81
CA ARG A 42 -3.09 2.96 -6.72
C ARG A 42 -1.91 3.23 -7.65
N ALA A 43 -0.69 3.12 -7.13
CA ALA A 43 0.57 3.30 -7.86
C ALA A 43 1.00 2.06 -8.68
N GLY A 44 0.33 0.92 -8.50
CA GLY A 44 0.74 -0.36 -9.11
C GLY A 44 1.85 -1.10 -8.34
N ASP A 45 2.23 -0.61 -7.16
CA ASP A 45 3.25 -1.18 -6.27
C ASP A 45 2.60 -1.80 -5.03
N THR A 46 1.80 -2.86 -5.23
CA THR A 46 1.20 -3.59 -4.10
C THR A 46 2.26 -4.33 -3.29
N VAL A 47 3.26 -4.93 -3.95
CA VAL A 47 4.33 -5.68 -3.28
C VAL A 47 5.19 -4.78 -2.40
N GLY A 48 5.56 -3.58 -2.86
CA GLY A 48 6.31 -2.64 -2.04
C GLY A 48 5.52 -2.13 -0.83
N ALA A 49 4.21 -1.93 -0.96
CA ALA A 49 3.38 -1.57 0.19
C ALA A 49 3.21 -2.70 1.20
N GLU A 50 3.12 -3.96 0.75
CA GLU A 50 3.11 -5.13 1.63
C GLU A 50 4.44 -5.27 2.38
N ASP A 51 5.56 -5.06 1.70
CA ASP A 51 6.91 -5.11 2.31
C ASP A 51 7.08 -4.00 3.36
N ALA A 52 6.67 -2.77 3.03
CA ALA A 52 6.76 -1.63 3.95
C ALA A 52 5.90 -1.80 5.21
N THR A 53 4.66 -2.29 5.04
CA THR A 53 3.73 -2.51 6.16
C THR A 53 3.99 -3.83 6.89
N GLY A 54 4.66 -4.79 6.24
CA GLY A 54 4.77 -6.16 6.70
C GLY A 54 3.41 -6.85 6.85
N LEU A 55 2.40 -6.41 6.07
CA LEU A 55 1.04 -6.93 6.08
C LEU A 55 0.59 -7.21 4.63
N PRO A 56 0.04 -8.40 4.34
CA PRO A 56 -0.43 -8.73 2.99
C PRO A 56 -1.70 -7.93 2.62
N TRP A 57 -1.93 -7.77 1.32
CA TRP A 57 -3.18 -7.26 0.78
C TRP A 57 -4.36 -8.11 1.24
N GLY A 58 -5.45 -7.46 1.67
CA GLY A 58 -6.60 -8.14 2.24
C GLY A 58 -6.41 -8.61 3.69
N THR A 59 -5.43 -8.09 4.43
CA THR A 59 -5.30 -8.35 5.87
C THR A 59 -6.61 -8.04 6.62
N PRO A 60 -7.26 -9.04 7.26
CA PRO A 60 -8.57 -8.84 7.91
C PRO A 60 -8.54 -7.83 9.06
N GLU A 61 -7.40 -7.69 9.74
CA GLU A 61 -7.21 -6.74 10.86
C GLU A 61 -7.36 -5.28 10.43
N LEU A 62 -7.14 -4.97 9.14
CA LEU A 62 -7.25 -3.61 8.60
C LEU A 62 -8.65 -3.29 8.05
N VAL A 63 -9.58 -4.25 8.01
CA VAL A 63 -10.94 -4.06 7.50
C VAL A 63 -11.64 -2.83 8.10
N PRO A 64 -11.62 -2.57 9.43
CA PRO A 64 -12.25 -1.39 9.99
C PRO A 64 -11.68 -0.08 9.43
N GLN A 65 -10.37 -0.03 9.22
CA GLN A 65 -9.67 1.15 8.68
C GLN A 65 -9.98 1.34 7.19
N VAL A 66 -9.98 0.25 6.41
CA VAL A 66 -10.31 0.28 4.98
C VAL A 66 -11.77 0.70 4.76
N ARG A 67 -12.71 0.26 5.61
CA ARG A 67 -14.11 0.74 5.56
C ARG A 67 -14.22 2.23 5.84
N ALA A 68 -13.46 2.75 6.79
CA ALA A 68 -13.43 4.19 7.06
C ALA A 68 -12.87 4.98 5.87
N ILE A 69 -11.80 4.49 5.24
CA ILE A 69 -11.23 5.09 4.02
C ILE A 69 -12.22 5.04 2.85
N LEU A 70 -12.92 3.91 2.66
CA LEU A 70 -13.97 3.77 1.63
C LEU A 70 -15.10 4.78 1.84
N ALA A 71 -15.57 4.93 3.08
CA ALA A 71 -16.60 5.91 3.41
C ALA A 71 -16.14 7.34 3.10
N GLN A 72 -14.89 7.67 3.41
CA GLN A 72 -14.33 8.98 3.11
C GLN A 72 -14.14 9.19 1.60
N ALA A 73 -13.64 8.19 0.87
CA ALA A 73 -13.48 8.24 -0.57
C ALA A 73 -14.81 8.52 -1.29
N ARG A 74 -15.91 7.93 -0.81
CA ARG A 74 -17.29 8.20 -1.29
C ARG A 74 -17.76 9.63 -1.04
N VAL A 75 -17.40 10.21 0.09
CA VAL A 75 -17.71 11.60 0.40
C VAL A 75 -16.90 12.54 -0.50
N ASP A 76 -15.64 12.20 -0.75
CA ASP A 76 -14.71 13.01 -1.54
C ASP A 76 -14.87 12.80 -3.06
N GLY A 77 -15.59 11.76 -3.49
CA GLY A 77 -15.75 11.38 -4.89
C GLY A 77 -14.47 10.80 -5.51
N ASP A 78 -13.60 10.15 -4.72
CA ASP A 78 -12.41 9.46 -5.23
C ASP A 78 -12.76 8.04 -5.68
N ASP A 79 -13.38 7.94 -6.87
CA ASP A 79 -13.81 6.68 -7.49
C ASP A 79 -12.68 5.63 -7.56
N ARG A 80 -11.43 6.07 -7.71
CA ARG A 80 -10.29 5.16 -7.81
C ARG A 80 -9.98 4.54 -6.46
N LEU A 81 -9.97 5.35 -5.40
CA LEU A 81 -9.73 4.88 -4.04
C LEU A 81 -10.87 3.99 -3.55
N GLU A 82 -12.12 4.30 -3.91
CA GLU A 82 -13.28 3.45 -3.62
C GLU A 82 -13.12 2.04 -4.18
N GLN A 83 -12.85 1.91 -5.47
CA GLN A 83 -12.66 0.61 -6.12
C GLN A 83 -11.52 -0.20 -5.51
N LEU A 84 -10.43 0.47 -5.10
CA LEU A 84 -9.29 -0.19 -4.45
C LEU A 84 -9.65 -0.68 -3.05
N ALA A 85 -10.40 0.11 -2.28
CA ALA A 85 -10.88 -0.28 -0.97
C ALA A 85 -11.88 -1.45 -1.05
N GLU A 86 -12.82 -1.43 -2.00
CA GLU A 86 -13.73 -2.56 -2.23
C GLU A 86 -12.97 -3.83 -2.65
N ARG A 87 -11.99 -3.72 -3.55
CA ARG A 87 -11.12 -4.84 -3.91
C ARG A 87 -10.35 -5.40 -2.71
N TYR A 88 -9.90 -4.54 -1.81
CA TYR A 88 -9.26 -4.95 -0.58
C TYR A 88 -10.22 -5.75 0.31
N LEU A 89 -11.45 -5.26 0.50
CA LEU A 89 -12.46 -5.90 1.34
C LEU A 89 -12.90 -7.27 0.82
N ARG A 90 -12.98 -7.45 -0.49
CA ARG A 90 -13.19 -8.76 -1.12
C ARG A 90 -12.01 -9.72 -0.87
N ALA A 91 -10.78 -9.22 -1.00
CA ALA A 91 -9.58 -10.03 -0.70
C ALA A 91 -9.51 -10.42 0.78
N ALA A 92 -10.02 -9.58 1.67
CA ALA A 92 -10.15 -9.86 3.11
C ALA A 92 -11.30 -10.83 3.46
N GLY A 93 -12.07 -11.29 2.47
CA GLY A 93 -13.21 -12.20 2.69
C GLY A 93 -14.40 -11.56 3.40
N THR A 94 -14.54 -10.24 3.31
CA THR A 94 -15.62 -9.50 4.00
C THR A 94 -16.81 -9.12 3.13
N GLU A 95 -16.71 -9.36 1.82
CA GLU A 95 -17.80 -9.25 0.86
C GLU A 95 -17.86 -10.56 0.08
N GLU A 96 -18.94 -11.32 0.25
CA GLU A 96 -19.37 -12.43 -0.62
C GLU A 96 -20.17 -11.90 -1.81
#